data_AF-A0A836B6W0-F1
#
_entry.id   AF-A0A836B6W0-F1
#
_cell.length_a   1.000
_cell.length_b   1.000
_cell.length_c   1.000
_cell.angle_alpha   90.00
_cell.angle_beta   90.00
_cell.angle_gamma   90.00
#
_symmetry.space_group_name_H-M   'P 1'
#
loop_
_entity.id
_entity.type
_entity.pdbx_description
1 polymer ?
#
loop_
_entity_poly.entity_id
_entity_poly.type
_entity_poly.pdbx_seq_one_letter_code
_entity_poly.pdbx_strand_id
1 'polypeptide(L)'
;MPRASLLHPLLLLVMALSSAVVHAAPNATVANNKSPAANPSPKPSPTPCPKPSPKRPSPKPRPSPRKSPKPMKSPPPPAFMRAKNGIRLVDGSGPKGRLEVSSTDGWLTDYVDGAVAWRPLCATGFFDDSMAQVMCEMLDYKYGRLYYTAKVAYPTSYNKSEYASQDPLDFLTCHSNSPPTDDQFGGRRMLRDSAASSEVAAAAEALGGDHQHRELRGQQQQQQHSHGRSLTAPLRGTVATPPESPYACNFRLGDCTYDGPLVGIECSKTEFPPAPPPPPSPPNTPSAPPPRSEKLRLIGGSYRTGNVEPNLCNDAVDGYPECNQYGRVEVQVSDVSGNLVWAPLCSALDGDEPFVADVVCKQAFDWPDKPKPSFYVNGNPLIPGWTIPTSQVTDRKDFNPAKYTGWATIVGGDVTTALSLQELDIQVTTTPCDSGHMFGVSCQIAM
;
A
#
# COMPACT_ATOMS: atom_id res chain seq x y z
N MET A 1 -50.69 -6.74 -49.95
CA MET A 1 -50.45 -5.63 -50.90
C MET A 1 -48.98 -5.24 -50.83
N PRO A 2 -48.19 -5.48 -51.89
CA PRO A 2 -46.77 -5.13 -51.95
C PRO A 2 -46.52 -3.86 -52.80
N ARG A 3 -45.46 -3.12 -52.46
CA ARG A 3 -44.74 -2.15 -53.32
C ARG A 3 -43.26 -2.35 -52.96
N ALA A 4 -42.36 -2.94 -53.74
CA ALA A 4 -42.01 -2.85 -55.16
C ALA A 4 -41.45 -1.48 -55.58
N SER A 5 -40.20 -1.51 -56.08
CA SER A 5 -39.52 -0.54 -56.96
C SER A 5 -38.88 0.68 -56.28
N LEU A 6 -37.65 1.13 -56.57
CA LEU A 6 -36.85 1.06 -57.81
C LEU A 6 -35.34 1.23 -57.53
N LEU A 7 -34.54 0.56 -58.38
CA LEU A 7 -33.10 0.72 -58.62
C LEU A 7 -32.74 2.00 -59.41
N HIS A 8 -31.43 2.29 -59.42
CA HIS A 8 -30.57 2.97 -60.44
C HIS A 8 -30.12 4.43 -60.15
N PRO A 9 -29.01 4.94 -60.76
CA PRO A 9 -27.64 4.39 -60.80
C PRO A 9 -26.53 5.49 -60.68
N LEU A 10 -25.28 5.03 -60.73
CA LEU A 10 -24.06 5.70 -61.19
C LEU A 10 -24.25 6.99 -62.05
N LEU A 11 -23.56 8.09 -61.70
CA LEU A 11 -23.05 9.06 -62.68
C LEU A 11 -21.72 9.70 -62.22
N LEU A 12 -20.71 9.48 -63.05
CA LEU A 12 -19.38 10.10 -63.13
C LEU A 12 -19.44 11.43 -63.91
N LEU A 13 -18.75 12.49 -63.42
CA LEU A 13 -17.92 13.48 -64.16
C LEU A 13 -17.59 14.65 -63.16
N VAL A 14 -16.36 14.97 -62.73
CA VAL A 14 -15.10 15.42 -63.41
C VAL A 14 -14.91 16.95 -63.32
N MET A 15 -13.77 17.34 -62.70
CA MET A 15 -12.94 18.57 -62.83
C MET A 15 -13.40 19.84 -62.08
N ALA A 16 -12.53 20.66 -61.46
CA ALA A 16 -11.14 21.00 -61.82
C ALA A 16 -10.38 21.85 -60.74
N LEU A 17 -9.04 21.65 -60.66
CA LEU A 17 -7.91 22.59 -60.37
C LEU A 17 -7.78 23.26 -58.97
N SER A 18 -6.61 23.55 -58.36
CA SER A 18 -5.14 23.34 -58.55
C SER A 18 -4.43 23.86 -57.27
N SER A 19 -3.33 23.32 -56.74
CA SER A 19 -1.89 23.51 -57.10
C SER A 19 -1.06 22.73 -56.03
N ALA A 20 -0.06 21.87 -56.25
CA ALA A 20 1.16 21.81 -57.07
C ALA A 20 2.40 22.55 -56.49
N VAL A 21 3.34 21.78 -55.87
CA VAL A 21 4.83 21.91 -55.85
C VAL A 21 5.36 20.52 -55.42
N VAL A 22 5.82 19.59 -56.28
CA VAL A 22 7.06 19.43 -57.10
C VAL A 22 8.39 19.37 -56.32
N HIS A 23 9.03 18.19 -56.36
CA HIS A 23 10.45 17.84 -56.65
C HIS A 23 10.80 16.52 -55.92
N ALA A 24 11.46 15.50 -56.45
CA ALA A 24 11.84 15.07 -57.80
C ALA A 24 12.31 13.60 -57.66
N ALA A 25 11.94 12.74 -58.61
CA ALA A 25 12.53 11.40 -58.85
C ALA A 25 13.79 11.57 -59.78
N PRO A 26 14.50 10.56 -60.35
CA PRO A 26 14.09 9.16 -60.58
C PRO A 26 15.20 8.08 -60.53
N ASN A 27 14.83 6.79 -60.55
CA ASN A 27 15.05 5.92 -61.72
C ASN A 27 14.56 4.48 -61.51
N ALA A 28 14.00 3.95 -62.60
CA ALA A 28 13.43 2.63 -62.76
C ALA A 28 14.42 1.65 -63.44
N THR A 29 14.26 0.34 -63.19
CA THR A 29 14.28 -0.80 -64.16
C THR A 29 14.29 -2.12 -63.36
N VAL A 30 13.23 -2.93 -63.40
CA VAL A 30 12.94 -4.08 -64.31
C VAL A 30 13.93 -5.27 -64.21
N ALA A 31 13.42 -6.36 -63.62
CA ALA A 31 13.63 -7.81 -63.83
C ALA A 31 14.98 -8.38 -64.31
N ASN A 32 15.54 -9.34 -63.56
CA ASN A 32 15.96 -10.65 -64.13
C ASN A 32 16.25 -11.75 -63.10
N ASN A 33 15.92 -12.99 -63.48
CA ASN A 33 16.28 -14.26 -62.84
C ASN A 33 17.81 -14.43 -62.69
N LYS A 34 18.30 -14.82 -61.49
CA LYS A 34 19.35 -15.85 -61.34
C LYS A 34 19.58 -16.24 -59.87
N SER A 35 19.52 -17.55 -59.62
CA SER A 35 20.00 -18.21 -58.41
C SER A 35 21.48 -17.85 -58.12
N PRO A 36 21.85 -17.47 -56.87
CA PRO A 36 23.25 -17.41 -56.47
C PRO A 36 23.66 -18.66 -55.71
N ALA A 37 24.77 -19.23 -56.19
CA ALA A 37 25.51 -20.32 -55.61
C ALA A 37 26.05 -20.01 -54.21
N ALA A 38 26.44 -21.10 -53.53
CA ALA A 38 27.01 -21.19 -52.20
C ALA A 38 27.97 -20.05 -51.82
N ASN A 39 27.68 -19.43 -50.68
CA ASN A 39 28.52 -18.44 -50.03
C ASN A 39 29.77 -19.11 -49.42
N PRO A 40 31.00 -18.68 -49.74
CA PRO A 40 32.21 -19.28 -49.17
C PRO A 40 32.41 -18.87 -47.71
N SER A 41 32.85 -19.84 -46.92
CA SER A 41 33.13 -19.75 -45.49
C SER A 41 34.01 -18.55 -45.10
N PRO A 42 33.68 -17.81 -44.02
CA PRO A 42 34.46 -16.65 -43.59
C PRO A 42 35.84 -17.06 -43.07
N LYS A 43 36.85 -16.35 -43.57
CA LYS A 43 38.27 -16.49 -43.24
C LYS A 43 38.50 -16.19 -41.74
N PRO A 44 39.30 -17.00 -41.01
CA PRO A 44 39.51 -16.82 -39.58
C PRO A 44 40.22 -15.49 -39.28
N SER A 45 39.62 -14.74 -38.36
CA SER A 45 40.14 -13.48 -37.82
C SER A 45 41.45 -13.69 -37.07
N PRO A 46 42.46 -12.80 -37.22
CA PRO A 46 43.75 -12.95 -36.57
C PRO A 46 43.62 -12.86 -35.04
N THR A 47 44.30 -13.80 -34.38
CA THR A 47 44.42 -13.91 -32.93
C THR A 47 45.04 -12.63 -32.34
N PRO A 48 44.41 -11.96 -31.35
CA PRO A 48 44.98 -10.79 -30.71
C PRO A 48 46.25 -11.18 -29.93
N CYS A 49 47.34 -10.46 -30.18
CA CYS A 49 48.56 -10.56 -29.36
C CYS A 49 48.23 -10.27 -27.88
N PRO A 50 48.79 -11.04 -26.93
CA PRO A 50 48.60 -10.81 -25.51
C PRO A 50 49.23 -9.47 -25.11
N LYS A 51 48.37 -8.57 -24.62
CA LYS A 51 48.76 -7.29 -24.03
C LYS A 51 49.59 -7.56 -22.76
N PRO A 52 50.72 -6.86 -22.55
CA PRO A 52 51.61 -7.12 -21.42
C PRO A 52 50.88 -6.94 -20.08
N SER A 53 51.00 -7.95 -19.22
CA SER A 53 50.43 -7.96 -17.87
C SER A 53 50.87 -6.72 -17.08
N PRO A 54 49.94 -5.97 -16.49
CA PRO A 54 50.26 -4.85 -15.61
C PRO A 54 51.08 -5.34 -14.42
N LYS A 55 52.22 -4.69 -14.16
CA LYS A 55 53.02 -4.92 -12.96
C LYS A 55 52.12 -4.72 -11.73
N ARG A 56 52.07 -5.76 -10.90
CA ARG A 56 51.34 -5.81 -9.63
C ARG A 56 51.76 -4.61 -8.76
N PRO A 57 50.85 -3.72 -8.37
CA PRO A 57 51.16 -2.63 -7.46
C PRO A 57 51.65 -3.22 -6.14
N SER A 58 52.76 -2.70 -5.62
CA SER A 58 53.26 -3.07 -4.29
C SER A 58 52.16 -2.94 -3.24
N PRO A 59 52.02 -3.89 -2.32
CA PRO A 59 50.97 -3.88 -1.31
C PRO A 59 51.09 -2.60 -0.47
N LYS A 60 50.03 -1.78 -0.52
CA LYS A 60 49.89 -0.62 0.36
C LYS A 60 49.98 -1.10 1.83
N PRO A 61 50.71 -0.38 2.70
CA PRO A 61 50.79 -0.72 4.12
C PRO A 61 49.39 -0.90 4.70
N ARG A 62 49.19 -2.01 5.40
CA ARG A 62 47.94 -2.34 6.09
C ARG A 62 47.58 -1.17 7.01
N PRO A 63 46.41 -0.51 6.83
CA PRO A 63 46.00 0.57 7.71
C PRO A 63 46.00 0.07 9.15
N SER A 64 46.66 0.81 10.03
CA SER A 64 46.65 0.53 11.46
C SER A 64 45.21 0.42 11.96
N PRO A 65 44.91 -0.45 12.95
CA PRO A 65 43.56 -0.70 13.43
C PRO A 65 42.87 0.63 13.74
N ARG A 66 41.85 0.96 12.96
CA ARG A 66 41.04 2.15 13.19
C ARG A 66 40.39 1.94 14.55
N LYS A 67 40.73 2.80 15.53
CA LYS A 67 40.11 2.78 16.86
C LYS A 67 38.60 2.69 16.68
N SER A 68 37.96 1.70 17.31
CA SER A 68 36.51 1.54 17.27
C SER A 68 35.85 2.91 17.47
N PRO A 69 34.88 3.28 16.62
CA PRO A 69 34.12 4.51 16.81
C PRO A 69 33.64 4.56 18.26
N LYS A 70 34.01 5.61 18.99
CA LYS A 70 33.40 5.85 20.30
C LYS A 70 31.89 5.89 20.07
N PRO A 71 31.08 5.21 20.90
CA PRO A 71 29.63 5.28 20.83
C PRO A 71 29.21 6.74 20.69
N MET A 72 28.54 7.08 19.58
CA MET A 72 27.95 8.40 19.42
C MET A 72 26.95 8.54 20.57
N LYS A 73 27.21 9.50 21.45
CA LYS A 73 26.25 9.85 22.49
C LYS A 73 24.99 10.33 21.77
N SER A 74 23.87 9.65 21.99
CA SER A 74 22.57 10.10 21.50
C SER A 74 22.37 11.57 21.84
N PRO A 75 21.78 12.38 20.94
CA PRO A 75 21.48 13.78 21.22
C PRO A 75 20.77 13.90 22.57
N PRO A 76 21.08 14.95 23.37
CA PRO A 76 20.38 15.16 24.62
C PRO A 76 18.87 15.26 24.32
N PRO A 77 18.03 14.52 25.07
CA PRO A 77 16.60 14.48 24.84
C PRO A 77 16.03 15.92 24.88
N PRO A 78 15.20 16.36 23.91
CA PRO A 78 14.55 17.66 23.98
C PRO A 78 13.84 17.84 25.33
N ALA A 79 13.97 19.03 25.91
CA ALA A 79 13.65 19.37 27.31
C ALA A 79 12.18 19.18 27.74
N PHE A 80 11.33 18.60 26.90
CA PHE A 80 9.91 18.33 27.16
C PHE A 80 9.49 16.88 26.91
N MET A 81 10.42 15.94 26.77
CA MET A 81 10.05 14.53 26.62
C MET A 81 9.56 13.94 27.94
N ARG A 82 8.26 13.70 28.04
CA ARG A 82 7.68 12.83 29.07
C ARG A 82 7.81 11.39 28.58
N ALA A 83 8.74 10.65 29.16
CA ALA A 83 8.90 9.23 28.94
C ALA A 83 8.66 8.46 30.25
N LYS A 84 7.78 7.47 30.22
CA LYS A 84 7.51 6.57 31.35
C LYS A 84 7.00 5.25 30.79
N ASN A 85 7.31 4.14 31.46
CA ASN A 85 6.80 2.82 31.08
C ASN A 85 7.00 2.49 29.59
N GLY A 86 8.18 2.79 29.06
CA GLY A 86 8.52 2.51 27.68
C GLY A 86 7.72 3.27 26.62
N ILE A 87 6.98 4.32 26.98
CA ILE A 87 6.24 5.18 26.04
C ILE A 87 6.59 6.66 26.25
N ARG A 88 6.46 7.48 25.20
CA ARG A 88 6.70 8.93 25.28
C ARG A 88 5.84 9.73 24.32
N LEU A 89 5.69 11.02 24.62
CA LEU A 89 5.10 12.01 23.71
C LEU A 89 6.17 12.93 23.13
N VAL A 90 6.16 13.10 21.81
CA VAL A 90 7.08 13.99 21.07
C VAL A 90 6.31 14.98 20.18
N ASP A 91 6.97 16.04 19.73
CA ASP A 91 6.45 17.07 18.80
C ASP A 91 5.13 17.75 19.18
N GLY A 92 4.71 17.63 20.43
CA GLY A 92 3.54 18.31 20.99
C GLY A 92 3.88 19.32 22.09
N SER A 93 2.91 19.57 22.96
CA SER A 93 3.04 20.50 24.08
C SER A 93 2.31 19.94 25.30
N GLY A 94 2.99 19.94 26.44
CA GLY A 94 2.43 19.47 27.71
C GLY A 94 2.03 17.99 27.63
N PRO A 95 0.74 17.65 27.85
CA PRO A 95 0.27 16.26 27.81
C PRO A 95 -0.23 15.84 26.43
N LYS A 96 0.10 16.59 25.36
CA LYS A 96 -0.28 16.28 23.98
C LYS A 96 0.96 16.03 23.15
N GLY A 97 0.91 15.06 22.24
CA GLY A 97 2.00 14.83 21.28
C GLY A 97 1.82 13.55 20.48
N ARG A 98 2.78 13.29 19.60
CA ARG A 98 2.90 12.03 18.88
C ARG A 98 3.34 10.95 19.84
N LEU A 99 2.65 9.82 19.81
CA LEU A 99 2.98 8.67 20.63
C LEU A 99 4.13 7.90 19.99
N GLU A 100 5.18 7.68 20.78
CA GLU A 100 6.26 6.75 20.44
C GLU A 100 6.41 5.71 21.54
N VAL A 101 6.70 4.48 21.14
CA VAL A 101 6.96 3.37 22.04
C VAL A 101 8.41 2.92 21.90
N SER A 102 8.96 2.45 23.00
CA SER A 102 10.32 1.95 23.07
C SER A 102 10.36 0.44 23.08
N SER A 103 11.42 -0.15 22.53
CA SER A 103 11.67 -1.57 22.58
C SER A 103 13.17 -1.86 22.64
N THR A 104 13.51 -2.98 23.28
CA THR A 104 14.86 -3.54 23.32
C THR A 104 15.01 -4.74 22.38
N ASP A 105 13.99 -5.07 21.59
CA ASP A 105 14.02 -6.19 20.66
C ASP A 105 15.09 -5.98 19.58
N GLY A 106 15.93 -7.00 19.38
CA GLY A 106 17.15 -6.90 18.56
C GLY A 106 16.92 -6.39 17.14
N TRP A 107 15.80 -6.74 16.51
CA TRP A 107 15.50 -6.31 15.14
C TRP A 107 15.21 -4.80 15.02
N LEU A 108 14.87 -4.12 16.12
CA LEU A 108 14.71 -2.66 16.16
C LEU A 108 16.00 -1.93 16.52
N THR A 109 16.94 -2.63 17.17
CA THR A 109 18.13 -2.06 17.80
C THR A 109 19.43 -2.47 17.12
N ASP A 110 19.35 -3.00 15.89
CA ASP A 110 20.48 -3.60 15.16
C ASP A 110 21.22 -4.67 15.99
N TYR A 111 20.47 -5.39 16.83
CA TYR A 111 20.92 -6.43 17.75
C TYR A 111 21.97 -5.95 18.77
N VAL A 112 21.98 -4.66 19.08
CA VAL A 112 22.83 -4.10 20.14
C VAL A 112 22.20 -4.39 21.49
N ASP A 113 22.86 -5.20 22.30
CA ASP A 113 22.36 -5.62 23.60
C ASP A 113 22.14 -4.42 24.55
N GLY A 114 20.97 -4.39 25.19
CA GLY A 114 20.53 -3.29 26.05
C GLY A 114 20.24 -1.96 25.34
N ALA A 115 20.37 -1.87 24.02
CA ALA A 115 19.96 -0.67 23.29
C ALA A 115 18.43 -0.54 23.27
N VAL A 116 17.95 0.69 23.30
CA VAL A 116 16.52 1.03 23.28
C VAL A 116 16.23 1.81 22.01
N ALA A 117 15.36 1.27 21.16
CA ALA A 117 14.86 1.95 19.97
C ALA A 117 13.49 2.57 20.28
N TRP A 118 13.25 3.79 19.80
CA TRP A 118 11.97 4.49 19.90
C TRP A 118 11.34 4.60 18.53
N ARG A 119 10.07 4.22 18.39
CA ARG A 119 9.35 4.23 17.12
C ARG A 119 7.95 4.83 17.28
N PRO A 120 7.48 5.63 16.31
CA PRO A 120 6.10 6.09 16.29
C PRO A 120 5.16 4.96 15.91
N LEU A 121 3.87 5.17 16.18
CA LEU A 121 2.81 4.25 15.78
C LEU A 121 2.03 4.79 14.58
N CYS A 122 1.65 3.89 13.69
CA CYS A 122 0.73 4.14 12.59
C CYS A 122 -0.68 4.40 13.12
N ALA A 123 -1.36 5.42 12.57
CA ALA A 123 -2.77 5.69 12.85
C ALA A 123 -3.72 4.83 11.98
N THR A 124 -3.40 3.54 11.84
CA THR A 124 -3.99 2.53 10.93
C THR A 124 -5.37 2.00 11.37
N GLY A 125 -6.19 2.82 12.02
CA GLY A 125 -7.58 2.47 12.42
C GLY A 125 -7.71 1.49 13.60
N PHE A 126 -6.67 0.71 13.92
CA PHE A 126 -6.64 -0.14 15.11
C PHE A 126 -6.37 0.62 16.41
N PHE A 127 -5.88 1.85 16.32
CA PHE A 127 -5.61 2.70 17.49
C PHE A 127 -6.80 3.64 17.73
N ASP A 128 -7.56 3.37 18.78
CA ASP A 128 -8.76 4.13 19.17
C ASP A 128 -8.57 4.91 20.50
N ASP A 129 -9.63 5.55 20.97
CA ASP A 129 -9.62 6.28 22.25
C ASP A 129 -9.37 5.35 23.46
N SER A 130 -9.72 4.07 23.37
CA SER A 130 -9.47 3.10 24.45
C SER A 130 -7.98 2.79 24.56
N MET A 131 -7.29 2.65 23.43
CA MET A 131 -5.83 2.52 23.41
C MET A 131 -5.16 3.82 23.84
N ALA A 132 -5.67 4.97 23.41
CA ALA A 132 -5.19 6.28 23.87
C ALA A 132 -5.29 6.41 25.40
N GLN A 133 -6.39 5.95 26.00
CA GLN A 133 -6.59 5.90 27.44
C GLN A 133 -5.50 5.07 28.13
N VAL A 134 -5.25 3.84 27.67
CA VAL A 134 -4.20 2.96 28.23
C VAL A 134 -2.82 3.63 28.18
N MET A 135 -2.47 4.24 27.04
CA MET A 135 -1.20 4.95 26.87
C MET A 135 -1.08 6.14 27.83
N CYS A 136 -2.17 6.88 28.01
CA CYS A 136 -2.18 7.98 28.97
C CYS A 136 -2.04 7.49 30.42
N GLU A 137 -2.66 6.37 30.79
CA GLU A 137 -2.47 5.74 32.12
C GLU A 137 -1.03 5.29 32.35
N MET A 138 -0.39 4.70 31.34
CA MET A 138 1.04 4.37 31.39
C MET A 138 1.92 5.62 31.56
N LEU A 139 1.48 6.79 31.06
CA LEU A 139 2.11 8.10 31.31
C LEU A 139 1.66 8.76 32.63
N ASP A 140 1.00 8.02 33.52
CA ASP A 140 0.46 8.48 34.81
C ASP A 140 -0.77 9.38 34.72
N TYR A 141 -1.41 9.54 33.56
CA TYR A 141 -2.64 10.32 33.43
C TYR A 141 -3.88 9.48 33.75
N LYS A 142 -5.00 10.15 34.06
CA LYS A 142 -6.26 9.46 34.37
C LYS A 142 -7.17 9.34 33.14
N TYR A 143 -6.99 10.20 32.15
CA TYR A 143 -7.80 10.24 30.94
C TYR A 143 -6.90 10.39 29.72
N GLY A 144 -7.25 9.68 28.64
CA GLY A 144 -6.59 9.77 27.34
C GLY A 144 -7.60 9.76 26.21
N ARG A 145 -7.29 10.48 25.13
CA ARG A 145 -8.03 10.46 23.87
C ARG A 145 -7.10 10.68 22.69
N LEU A 146 -7.55 10.32 21.50
CA LEU A 146 -6.87 10.65 20.26
C LEU A 146 -6.75 12.16 20.09
N TYR A 147 -5.60 12.59 19.58
CA TYR A 147 -5.29 13.99 19.32
C TYR A 147 -4.61 14.15 17.97
N TYR A 148 -5.37 14.70 17.02
CA TYR A 148 -4.88 14.93 15.67
C TYR A 148 -4.55 16.40 15.44
N THR A 149 -3.30 16.66 15.07
CA THR A 149 -2.89 17.90 14.41
C THR A 149 -1.92 17.55 13.30
N ALA A 150 -1.84 18.38 12.25
CA ALA A 150 -0.92 18.15 11.15
C ALA A 150 0.52 17.97 11.65
N LYS A 151 0.97 18.83 12.59
CA LYS A 151 2.30 18.75 13.18
C LYS A 151 2.58 17.41 13.90
N VAL A 152 1.58 16.84 14.56
CA VAL A 152 1.74 15.58 15.33
C VAL A 152 1.69 14.37 14.40
N ALA A 153 0.73 14.35 13.46
CA ALA A 153 0.47 13.21 12.58
C ALA A 153 1.39 13.16 11.36
N TYR A 154 1.89 14.31 10.90
CA TYR A 154 2.70 14.49 9.70
C TYR A 154 3.96 15.30 10.06
N PRO A 155 5.03 14.63 10.53
CA PRO A 155 6.23 15.32 10.97
C PRO A 155 6.93 16.06 9.81
N THR A 156 6.87 17.39 9.80
CA THR A 156 7.39 18.23 8.69
C THR A 156 8.91 18.38 8.68
N SER A 157 9.61 17.98 9.74
CA SER A 157 11.02 18.34 9.98
C SER A 157 11.95 17.15 10.23
N TYR A 158 11.54 15.94 9.88
CA TYR A 158 12.41 14.79 10.09
C TYR A 158 13.52 14.76 9.07
N ASN A 159 14.75 14.68 9.58
CA ASN A 159 15.90 14.37 8.75
C ASN A 159 15.74 12.93 8.28
N LYS A 160 15.13 12.74 7.09
CA LYS A 160 14.79 11.41 6.53
C LYS A 160 15.96 10.45 6.64
N SER A 161 17.22 10.90 6.56
CA SER A 161 18.39 10.02 6.70
C SER A 161 18.58 9.36 8.07
N GLU A 162 18.10 9.95 9.16
CA GLU A 162 18.25 9.39 10.52
C GLU A 162 17.20 8.30 10.81
N TYR A 163 16.07 8.35 10.11
CA TYR A 163 14.90 7.49 10.35
C TYR A 163 14.44 6.71 9.11
N ALA A 164 15.10 6.83 7.96
CA ALA A 164 14.77 6.11 6.72
C ALA A 164 14.86 4.58 6.85
N SER A 165 15.55 4.07 7.87
CA SER A 165 15.60 2.63 8.17
C SER A 165 14.58 2.19 9.23
N GLN A 166 13.71 3.09 9.69
CA GLN A 166 13.07 2.92 10.98
C GLN A 166 11.57 2.60 10.95
N ASP A 167 10.98 1.92 9.98
CA ASP A 167 9.51 1.85 9.80
C ASP A 167 8.63 1.95 11.08
N PRO A 168 7.61 2.83 11.11
CA PRO A 168 6.67 2.96 12.21
C PRO A 168 6.04 1.62 12.61
N LEU A 169 5.59 1.53 13.85
CA LEU A 169 4.96 0.34 14.38
C LEU A 169 3.45 0.37 14.14
N ASP A 170 2.82 -0.80 14.09
CA ASP A 170 1.38 -0.96 13.93
C ASP A 170 0.86 -1.99 14.96
N PHE A 171 -0.47 -2.09 15.06
CA PHE A 171 -1.19 -3.11 15.82
C PHE A 171 -0.67 -3.26 17.25
N LEU A 172 -0.70 -2.15 17.99
CA LEU A 172 -0.35 -2.14 19.39
C LEU A 172 -1.49 -2.77 20.21
N THR A 173 -1.17 -3.80 20.97
CA THR A 173 -2.10 -4.44 21.92
C THR A 173 -1.50 -4.40 23.31
N CYS A 174 -2.34 -4.10 24.30
CA CYS A 174 -1.92 -4.02 25.70
C CYS A 174 -2.81 -4.87 26.57
N HIS A 175 -2.20 -5.50 27.57
CA HIS A 175 -2.88 -6.28 28.58
C HIS A 175 -2.53 -5.72 29.95
N SER A 176 -3.52 -5.67 30.85
CA SER A 176 -3.29 -5.26 32.24
C SER A 176 -2.42 -6.29 32.95
N ASN A 177 -1.40 -5.83 33.68
CA ASN A 177 -0.57 -6.68 34.54
C ASN A 177 -1.23 -6.94 35.91
N SER A 178 -2.44 -6.42 36.14
CA SER A 178 -3.19 -6.72 37.36
C SER A 178 -3.53 -8.21 37.38
N PRO A 179 -3.31 -8.93 38.49
CA PRO A 179 -3.76 -10.31 38.60
C PRO A 179 -5.27 -10.35 38.33
N PRO A 180 -5.77 -11.37 37.63
CA PRO A 180 -7.20 -11.54 37.40
C PRO A 180 -7.87 -11.61 38.77
N THR A 181 -8.52 -10.51 39.16
CA THR A 181 -9.41 -10.52 40.32
C THR A 181 -10.66 -11.30 39.89
N ASP A 182 -11.13 -12.27 40.67
CA ASP A 182 -12.27 -13.15 40.32
C ASP A 182 -13.55 -12.38 39.88
N ASP A 183 -13.67 -11.08 40.20
CA ASP A 183 -14.76 -10.22 39.74
C ASP A 183 -14.63 -9.67 38.29
N GLN A 184 -13.53 -9.93 37.57
CA GLN A 184 -13.27 -9.30 36.25
C GLN A 184 -13.92 -9.97 35.04
N PHE A 185 -14.61 -11.10 35.19
CA PHE A 185 -15.50 -11.60 34.14
C PHE A 185 -16.80 -10.76 34.01
N GLY A 186 -17.09 -9.89 34.99
CA GLY A 186 -18.06 -8.81 34.84
C GLY A 186 -17.38 -7.55 34.32
N GLY A 187 -17.37 -7.37 33.00
CA GLY A 187 -16.59 -6.34 32.31
C GLY A 187 -16.54 -4.98 33.01
N ARG A 188 -15.33 -4.42 33.12
CA ARG A 188 -15.13 -2.97 33.15
C ARG A 188 -15.63 -2.40 31.82
N ARG A 189 -16.96 -2.35 31.70
CA ARG A 189 -17.70 -1.58 30.73
C ARG A 189 -17.38 -0.13 31.07
N MET A 190 -16.34 0.41 30.43
CA MET A 190 -16.07 1.83 30.43
C MET A 190 -17.39 2.52 30.06
N LEU A 191 -17.85 3.40 30.93
CA LEU A 191 -19.14 4.06 30.90
C LEU A 191 -19.46 4.56 29.49
N ARG A 192 -20.28 3.81 28.77
CA ARG A 192 -20.92 4.24 27.53
C ARG A 192 -22.38 3.84 27.64
N ASP A 193 -23.23 4.83 27.84
CA ASP A 193 -24.66 4.71 27.61
C ASP A 193 -24.87 4.35 26.13
N SER A 194 -25.28 3.11 25.89
CA SER A 194 -25.81 2.69 24.59
C SER A 194 -26.85 1.62 24.87
N ALA A 195 -28.10 2.00 24.58
CA ALA A 195 -29.29 1.21 24.76
C ALA A 195 -29.31 -0.03 23.84
N ALA A 196 -29.80 -1.13 24.42
CA ALA A 196 -30.51 -2.26 23.83
C ALA A 196 -29.89 -2.99 22.61
N SER A 197 -29.37 -4.19 22.84
CA SER A 197 -30.01 -5.43 22.37
C SER A 197 -29.25 -6.66 22.91
N SER A 198 -29.95 -7.46 23.70
CA SER A 198 -29.56 -8.78 24.22
C SER A 198 -29.98 -9.86 23.22
N GLU A 199 -29.14 -10.86 22.94
CA GLU A 199 -29.48 -12.27 23.14
C GLU A 199 -28.35 -13.24 22.75
N VAL A 200 -28.38 -14.37 23.47
CA VAL A 200 -27.70 -15.68 23.30
C VAL A 200 -26.24 -15.81 23.72
N ALA A 201 -26.06 -16.34 24.93
CA ALA A 201 -24.92 -17.14 25.35
C ALA A 201 -25.36 -18.60 25.54
N ALA A 202 -24.55 -19.56 25.10
CA ALA A 202 -24.40 -20.87 25.76
C ALA A 202 -23.24 -21.70 25.19
N ALA A 203 -22.54 -22.36 26.12
CA ALA A 203 -21.69 -23.55 26.02
C ALA A 203 -20.22 -23.40 25.58
N ALA A 204 -19.28 -23.51 26.52
CA ALA A 204 -18.59 -24.78 26.79
C ALA A 204 -17.51 -24.63 27.89
N GLU A 205 -17.77 -25.21 29.06
CA GLU A 205 -16.72 -25.68 29.98
C GLU A 205 -16.34 -27.11 29.58
N ALA A 206 -15.04 -27.37 29.40
CA ALA A 206 -14.37 -28.60 29.84
C ALA A 206 -12.92 -28.60 29.35
N LEU A 207 -11.99 -28.70 30.30
CA LEU A 207 -10.78 -29.55 30.31
C LEU A 207 -9.63 -28.82 31.03
N GLY A 208 -9.52 -29.12 32.32
CA GLY A 208 -8.31 -28.91 33.09
C GLY A 208 -7.18 -29.81 32.57
N GLY A 209 -5.98 -29.26 32.53
CA GLY A 209 -4.77 -29.96 32.10
C GLY A 209 -3.54 -29.23 32.61
N ASP A 210 -3.02 -29.74 33.71
CA ASP A 210 -1.77 -29.40 34.39
C ASP A 210 -0.58 -29.47 33.40
N HIS A 211 0.18 -28.38 33.24
CA HIS A 211 1.42 -28.39 32.46
C HIS A 211 2.57 -27.73 33.22
N GLN A 212 3.46 -28.59 33.72
CA GLN A 212 4.76 -28.25 34.27
C GLN A 212 5.64 -27.54 33.26
N HIS A 213 6.32 -26.50 33.75
CA HIS A 213 7.47 -25.85 33.12
C HIS A 213 8.57 -26.88 32.82
N ARG A 214 8.89 -27.05 31.53
CA ARG A 214 10.12 -27.71 31.08
C ARG A 214 10.97 -26.72 30.31
N GLU A 215 12.02 -26.28 31.00
CA GLU A 215 13.17 -25.53 30.52
C GLU A 215 13.85 -26.31 29.37
N LEU A 216 13.97 -25.69 28.19
CA LEU A 216 14.78 -26.21 27.08
C LEU A 216 15.69 -25.10 26.55
N ARG A 217 16.87 -25.01 27.16
CA ARG A 217 18.07 -24.43 26.55
C ARG A 217 18.70 -25.46 25.61
N GLY A 218 18.96 -25.00 24.37
CA GLY A 218 20.05 -25.47 23.53
C GLY A 218 19.74 -26.63 22.59
N GLN A 219 19.61 -26.33 21.29
CA GLN A 219 20.57 -26.79 20.29
C GLN A 219 20.31 -26.12 18.93
N GLN A 220 21.30 -25.34 18.54
CA GLN A 220 21.49 -24.74 17.24
C GLN A 220 22.03 -25.83 16.31
N GLN A 221 21.19 -26.40 15.44
CA GLN A 221 21.65 -27.24 14.32
C GLN A 221 21.32 -26.59 12.99
N GLN A 222 22.41 -26.22 12.31
CA GLN A 222 22.47 -25.95 10.88
C GLN A 222 21.90 -27.14 10.11
N GLN A 223 20.75 -26.98 9.47
CA GLN A 223 20.41 -27.77 8.29
C GLN A 223 19.96 -26.84 7.17
N GLN A 224 20.89 -26.67 6.24
CA GLN A 224 20.64 -26.21 4.88
C GLN A 224 19.70 -27.23 4.21
N HIS A 225 18.60 -26.78 3.61
CA HIS A 225 18.15 -27.20 2.27
C HIS A 225 16.98 -26.32 1.78
N SER A 226 17.32 -25.52 0.76
CA SER A 226 16.52 -25.08 -0.39
C SER A 226 15.04 -25.51 -0.46
N HIS A 227 14.14 -24.61 -0.06
CA HIS A 227 12.95 -24.14 -0.78
C HIS A 227 12.39 -22.96 0.04
N GLY A 228 13.00 -21.79 -0.14
CA GLY A 228 12.72 -20.60 0.67
C GLY A 228 11.36 -20.00 0.38
N ARG A 229 10.28 -20.62 0.88
CA ARG A 229 9.10 -19.85 1.27
C ARG A 229 9.58 -18.91 2.35
N SER A 230 9.80 -17.66 1.97
CA SER A 230 10.05 -16.58 2.92
C SER A 230 8.75 -16.41 3.71
N LEU A 231 8.58 -17.21 4.76
CA LEU A 231 7.61 -16.98 5.81
C LEU A 231 8.13 -15.74 6.57
N THR A 232 8.02 -14.56 5.95
CA THR A 232 8.16 -13.28 6.65
C THR A 232 6.96 -13.16 7.57
N ALA A 233 7.00 -13.92 8.66
CA ALA A 233 6.13 -13.65 9.78
C ALA A 233 6.34 -12.17 10.13
N PRO A 234 5.25 -11.39 10.32
CA PRO A 234 5.37 -9.98 10.64
C PRO A 234 6.27 -9.85 11.87
N LEU A 235 7.27 -8.97 11.77
CA LEU A 235 8.17 -8.72 12.89
C LEU A 235 7.35 -8.19 14.07
N ARG A 236 7.41 -8.91 15.18
CA ARG A 236 6.72 -8.56 16.42
C ARG A 236 7.72 -8.12 17.46
N GLY A 237 7.29 -7.22 18.33
CA GLY A 237 8.08 -6.74 19.45
C GLY A 237 7.22 -6.46 20.68
N THR A 238 7.92 -6.22 21.77
CA THR A 238 7.37 -5.86 23.08
C THR A 238 7.77 -4.43 23.39
N VAL A 239 6.85 -3.67 24.00
CA VAL A 239 7.20 -2.37 24.56
C VAL A 239 8.09 -2.61 25.77
N ALA A 240 9.22 -1.90 25.87
CA ALA A 240 10.16 -1.98 26.98
C ALA A 240 9.58 -1.31 28.25
N THR A 241 8.53 -1.93 28.80
CA THR A 241 7.88 -1.54 30.05
C THR A 241 8.61 -2.15 31.24
N PRO A 242 8.81 -1.42 32.35
CA PRO A 242 9.34 -2.01 33.56
C PRO A 242 8.32 -3.00 34.19
N PRO A 243 8.76 -3.97 35.02
CA PRO A 243 7.88 -5.00 35.58
C PRO A 243 6.69 -4.46 36.38
N GLU A 244 6.82 -3.29 37.00
CA GLU A 244 5.77 -2.61 37.77
C GLU A 244 4.79 -1.80 36.91
N SER A 245 4.98 -1.78 35.59
CA SER A 245 4.06 -1.10 34.67
C SER A 245 2.65 -1.68 34.82
N PRO A 246 1.59 -0.85 34.82
CA PRO A 246 0.21 -1.34 34.90
C PRO A 246 -0.20 -2.17 33.68
N TYR A 247 0.52 -2.02 32.57
CA TYR A 247 0.27 -2.72 31.32
C TYR A 247 1.55 -3.29 30.73
N ALA A 248 1.43 -4.43 30.06
CA ALA A 248 2.40 -4.96 29.12
C ALA A 248 1.82 -4.87 27.70
N CYS A 249 2.63 -4.39 26.75
CA CYS A 249 2.17 -4.13 25.39
C CYS A 249 3.05 -4.81 24.35
N ASN A 250 2.42 -5.28 23.27
CA ASN A 250 3.06 -5.88 22.11
C ASN A 250 2.67 -5.11 20.86
N PHE A 251 3.51 -5.15 19.82
CA PHE A 251 3.26 -4.49 18.55
C PHE A 251 3.80 -5.34 17.39
N ARG A 252 3.46 -4.94 16.16
CA ARG A 252 4.11 -5.42 14.93
C ARG A 252 4.78 -4.26 14.20
N LEU A 253 5.70 -4.57 13.29
CA LEU A 253 6.15 -3.59 12.31
C LEU A 253 4.97 -3.18 11.43
N GLY A 254 4.77 -1.87 11.27
CA GLY A 254 3.67 -1.32 10.50
C GLY A 254 4.01 -1.10 9.03
N ASP A 255 2.95 -0.97 8.24
CA ASP A 255 3.04 -0.72 6.79
C ASP A 255 2.97 0.78 6.45
N CYS A 256 2.72 1.66 7.44
CA CYS A 256 2.68 3.10 7.17
C CYS A 256 4.10 3.67 7.07
N THR A 257 4.29 4.68 6.22
CA THR A 257 5.57 5.38 6.14
C THR A 257 5.68 6.43 7.26
N TYR A 258 6.90 6.91 7.52
CA TYR A 258 7.12 8.03 8.45
C TYR A 258 6.44 9.33 8.05
N ASP A 259 6.08 9.46 6.78
CA ASP A 259 5.38 10.63 6.28
C ASP A 259 3.90 10.61 6.74
N GLY A 260 3.42 9.54 7.40
CA GLY A 260 2.20 9.51 8.20
C GLY A 260 1.03 8.75 7.56
N PRO A 261 -0.18 8.78 8.19
CA PRO A 261 -0.48 9.43 9.46
C PRO A 261 0.02 8.65 10.69
N LEU A 262 0.67 9.34 11.62
CA LEU A 262 1.12 8.77 12.90
C LEU A 262 0.13 9.07 14.04
N VAL A 263 0.13 8.23 15.07
CA VAL A 263 -0.76 8.36 16.24
C VAL A 263 -0.35 9.57 17.09
N GLY A 264 -1.32 10.45 17.33
CA GLY A 264 -1.23 11.49 18.34
C GLY A 264 -2.23 11.26 19.46
N ILE A 265 -1.83 11.55 20.70
CA ILE A 265 -2.72 11.46 21.87
C ILE A 265 -2.64 12.72 22.72
N GLU A 266 -3.73 12.98 23.44
CA GLU A 266 -3.85 13.99 24.47
C GLU A 266 -4.22 13.29 25.77
N CYS A 267 -3.44 13.57 26.82
CA CYS A 267 -3.65 13.04 28.15
C CYS A 267 -4.12 14.12 29.13
N SER A 268 -4.85 13.72 30.17
CA SER A 268 -5.32 14.64 31.20
C SER A 268 -5.46 13.95 32.56
N LYS A 269 -5.24 14.73 33.63
CA LYS A 269 -5.47 14.29 35.01
C LYS A 269 -6.94 14.47 35.41
N THR A 270 -7.66 15.36 34.72
CA THR A 270 -9.09 15.61 34.87
C THR A 270 -9.83 15.09 33.65
N GLU A 271 -11.12 14.80 33.80
CA GLU A 271 -11.95 14.36 32.68
C GLU A 271 -11.91 15.41 31.56
N PHE A 272 -11.87 14.94 30.31
CA PHE A 272 -11.94 15.86 29.19
C PHE A 272 -13.30 16.55 29.19
N PRO A 273 -13.37 17.86 28.86
CA PRO A 273 -14.66 18.42 28.49
C PRO A 273 -15.24 17.58 27.35
N PRO A 274 -16.57 17.47 27.25
CA PRO A 274 -17.21 16.84 26.10
C PRO A 274 -16.53 17.31 24.84
N ALA A 275 -16.18 16.37 23.94
CA ALA A 275 -15.57 16.72 22.68
C ALA A 275 -16.38 17.86 22.06
N PRO A 276 -15.75 18.96 21.60
CA PRO A 276 -16.48 20.00 20.91
C PRO A 276 -17.37 19.33 19.87
N PRO A 277 -18.65 19.73 19.75
CA PRO A 277 -19.45 19.23 18.65
C PRO A 277 -18.62 19.43 17.37
N PRO A 278 -18.60 18.44 16.45
CA PRO A 278 -17.79 18.54 15.24
C PRO A 278 -18.06 19.92 14.63
N PRO A 279 -16.99 20.67 14.26
CA PRO A 279 -17.16 22.04 13.80
C PRO A 279 -18.25 22.07 12.74
N PRO A 280 -19.19 23.03 12.79
CA PRO A 280 -20.20 23.16 11.74
C PRO A 280 -19.44 23.19 10.41
N SER A 281 -19.84 22.32 9.48
CA SER A 281 -19.20 22.18 8.18
C SER A 281 -18.96 23.59 7.61
N PRO A 282 -17.74 23.94 7.20
CA PRO A 282 -17.43 25.29 6.75
C PRO A 282 -18.45 25.72 5.69
N PRO A 283 -18.93 26.97 5.70
CA PRO A 283 -20.00 27.43 4.81
C PRO A 283 -19.62 27.35 3.32
N ASN A 284 -18.34 27.18 3.02
CA ASN A 284 -17.81 26.74 1.73
C ASN A 284 -16.90 25.54 1.99
N THR A 285 -17.48 24.36 2.17
CA THR A 285 -16.74 23.13 1.89
C THR A 285 -16.22 23.25 0.45
N PRO A 286 -14.97 22.83 0.15
CA PRO A 286 -14.63 22.46 -1.22
C PRO A 286 -15.80 21.61 -1.72
N SER A 287 -16.39 21.97 -2.87
CA SER A 287 -17.57 21.30 -3.40
C SER A 287 -17.39 19.81 -3.18
N ALA A 288 -18.26 19.21 -2.35
CA ALA A 288 -18.18 17.79 -2.06
C ALA A 288 -17.95 17.08 -3.40
N PRO A 289 -16.88 16.27 -3.55
CA PRO A 289 -16.67 15.57 -4.81
C PRO A 289 -17.96 14.87 -5.21
N PRO A 290 -18.26 14.86 -6.53
CA PRO A 290 -19.57 14.49 -7.02
C PRO A 290 -19.98 13.12 -6.49
N PRO A 291 -21.25 12.97 -6.07
CA PRO A 291 -21.74 11.76 -5.40
C PRO A 291 -21.53 10.54 -6.27
N ARG A 292 -20.56 9.70 -5.91
CA ARG A 292 -19.91 8.71 -6.79
C ARG A 292 -19.36 9.33 -8.06
N SER A 293 -18.06 9.16 -8.30
CA SER A 293 -17.50 9.50 -9.59
C SER A 293 -18.17 8.68 -10.70
N GLU A 294 -18.99 9.34 -11.53
CA GLU A 294 -19.49 8.77 -12.79
C GLU A 294 -18.36 8.44 -13.77
N LYS A 295 -17.13 8.89 -13.46
CA LYS A 295 -15.92 8.69 -14.26
C LYS A 295 -15.06 7.51 -13.78
N LEU A 296 -15.49 6.81 -12.73
CA LEU A 296 -14.79 5.63 -12.22
C LEU A 296 -15.79 4.54 -11.88
N ARG A 297 -15.51 3.30 -12.29
CA ARG A 297 -16.29 2.14 -11.87
C ARG A 297 -15.39 0.99 -11.46
N LEU A 298 -15.82 0.30 -10.41
CA LEU A 298 -15.26 -0.95 -9.94
C LEU A 298 -16.16 -2.09 -10.39
N ILE A 299 -15.59 -3.12 -11.02
CA ILE A 299 -16.29 -4.33 -11.45
C ILE A 299 -15.74 -5.50 -10.63
N GLY A 300 -16.59 -6.11 -9.80
CA GLY A 300 -16.17 -7.17 -8.88
C GLY A 300 -15.61 -6.66 -7.55
N GLY A 301 -14.92 -7.55 -6.83
CA GLY A 301 -14.31 -7.32 -5.52
C GLY A 301 -15.27 -7.46 -4.33
N SER A 302 -14.72 -7.41 -3.11
CA SER A 302 -15.45 -7.71 -1.87
C SER A 302 -16.67 -6.81 -1.57
N TYR A 303 -16.81 -5.67 -2.23
CA TYR A 303 -17.81 -4.64 -1.88
C TYR A 303 -18.85 -4.33 -2.95
N ARG A 304 -18.74 -4.92 -4.15
CA ARG A 304 -19.74 -4.70 -5.20
C ARG A 304 -20.40 -6.00 -5.61
N THR A 305 -21.69 -5.89 -5.89
CA THR A 305 -22.47 -6.95 -6.53
C THR A 305 -21.99 -7.14 -7.96
N GLY A 306 -21.52 -8.33 -8.27
CA GLY A 306 -20.96 -8.72 -9.57
C GLY A 306 -19.66 -9.45 -9.35
N ASN A 307 -19.43 -10.55 -10.07
CA ASN A 307 -18.16 -11.26 -10.00
C ASN A 307 -17.21 -10.67 -11.03
N VAL A 308 -15.92 -10.63 -10.73
CA VAL A 308 -14.89 -10.50 -11.77
C VAL A 308 -15.08 -11.64 -12.77
N GLU A 309 -14.84 -11.37 -14.05
CA GLU A 309 -14.99 -12.36 -15.10
C GLU A 309 -14.08 -13.59 -14.82
N PRO A 310 -14.56 -14.83 -15.02
CA PRO A 310 -13.86 -16.04 -14.58
C PRO A 310 -12.50 -16.28 -15.22
N ASN A 311 -12.26 -15.74 -16.42
CA ASN A 311 -10.99 -15.86 -17.12
C ASN A 311 -9.96 -14.80 -16.72
N LEU A 312 -10.36 -13.82 -15.91
CA LEU A 312 -9.42 -13.03 -15.11
C LEU A 312 -9.17 -13.78 -13.81
N CYS A 313 -10.24 -14.13 -13.10
CA CYS A 313 -10.15 -14.73 -11.79
C CYS A 313 -10.50 -16.22 -11.78
N ASN A 314 -9.50 -17.10 -11.82
CA ASN A 314 -9.73 -18.55 -11.76
C ASN A 314 -9.28 -19.14 -10.43
N ASP A 315 -10.20 -19.16 -9.46
CA ASP A 315 -9.99 -19.73 -8.12
C ASP A 315 -9.43 -21.17 -8.14
N ALA A 316 -9.70 -21.94 -9.20
CA ALA A 316 -9.29 -23.34 -9.30
C ALA A 316 -7.83 -23.53 -9.75
N VAL A 317 -7.25 -22.57 -10.47
CA VAL A 317 -5.94 -22.72 -11.11
C VAL A 317 -4.85 -21.94 -10.37
N ASP A 318 -5.18 -20.77 -9.84
CA ASP A 318 -4.16 -19.86 -9.34
C ASP A 318 -3.75 -20.15 -7.90
N GLY A 319 -4.51 -20.96 -7.15
CA GLY A 319 -4.22 -21.27 -5.75
C GLY A 319 -4.31 -20.05 -4.81
N TYR A 320 -4.79 -18.92 -5.30
CA TYR A 320 -5.04 -17.68 -4.57
C TYR A 320 -6.55 -17.49 -4.41
N PRO A 321 -7.16 -17.94 -3.30
CA PRO A 321 -8.61 -17.78 -3.05
C PRO A 321 -9.05 -16.31 -2.87
N GLU A 322 -8.10 -15.37 -2.94
CA GLU A 322 -8.31 -13.96 -2.67
C GLU A 322 -8.56 -13.14 -3.93
N CYS A 323 -8.45 -13.73 -5.12
CA CYS A 323 -8.66 -13.01 -6.38
C CYS A 323 -10.05 -12.34 -6.44
N ASN A 324 -11.10 -13.00 -5.91
CA ASN A 324 -12.45 -12.45 -5.78
C ASN A 324 -12.56 -11.22 -4.87
N GLN A 325 -11.53 -10.91 -4.06
CA GLN A 325 -11.51 -9.72 -3.21
C GLN A 325 -11.19 -8.45 -4.00
N TYR A 326 -10.52 -8.58 -5.16
CA TYR A 326 -10.12 -7.47 -6.01
C TYR A 326 -11.18 -7.19 -7.07
N GLY A 327 -11.46 -5.93 -7.31
CA GLY A 327 -12.29 -5.46 -8.43
C GLY A 327 -11.44 -4.84 -9.53
N ARG A 328 -11.92 -4.94 -10.77
CA ARG A 328 -11.30 -4.27 -11.94
C ARG A 328 -11.59 -2.79 -11.84
N VAL A 329 -10.56 -1.97 -12.01
CA VAL A 329 -10.72 -0.53 -12.13
C VAL A 329 -10.94 -0.15 -13.59
N GLU A 330 -12.04 0.53 -13.88
CA GLU A 330 -12.26 1.18 -15.16
C GLU A 330 -12.49 2.68 -14.96
N VAL A 331 -11.86 3.46 -15.82
CA VAL A 331 -11.90 4.92 -15.81
C VAL A 331 -12.52 5.43 -17.10
N GLN A 332 -13.37 6.45 -17.00
CA GLN A 332 -13.91 7.13 -18.16
C GLN A 332 -12.88 8.13 -18.69
N VAL A 333 -12.42 7.92 -19.91
CA VAL A 333 -11.39 8.73 -20.58
C VAL A 333 -11.81 9.04 -22.02
N SER A 334 -11.21 10.06 -22.62
CA SER A 334 -11.36 10.30 -24.06
C SER A 334 -10.45 9.36 -24.83
N ASP A 335 -11.00 8.65 -25.82
CA ASP A 335 -10.22 7.85 -26.76
C ASP A 335 -9.45 8.73 -27.76
N VAL A 336 -8.68 8.10 -28.66
CA VAL A 336 -7.90 8.79 -29.71
C VAL A 336 -8.76 9.60 -30.69
N SER A 337 -10.07 9.36 -30.72
CA SER A 337 -11.05 10.10 -31.53
C SER A 337 -11.79 11.19 -30.73
N GLY A 338 -11.47 11.34 -29.44
CA GLY A 338 -12.11 12.29 -28.52
C GLY A 338 -13.42 11.78 -27.90
N ASN A 339 -13.86 10.55 -28.17
CA ASN A 339 -15.08 10.00 -27.59
C ASN A 339 -14.83 9.53 -26.17
N LEU A 340 -15.80 9.74 -25.27
CA LEU A 340 -15.72 9.18 -23.91
C LEU A 340 -15.94 7.67 -23.95
N VAL A 341 -14.96 6.93 -23.47
CA VAL A 341 -14.97 5.47 -23.39
C VAL A 341 -14.62 5.02 -21.97
N TRP A 342 -15.08 3.82 -21.60
CA TRP A 342 -14.61 3.15 -20.40
C TRP A 342 -13.35 2.37 -20.74
N ALA A 343 -12.23 2.74 -20.12
CA ALA A 343 -10.95 2.11 -20.31
C ALA A 343 -10.55 1.33 -19.05
N PRO A 344 -10.14 0.05 -19.15
CA PRO A 344 -9.49 -0.64 -18.06
C PRO A 344 -8.19 0.08 -17.69
N LEU A 345 -7.96 0.22 -16.38
CA LEU A 345 -6.72 0.79 -15.87
C LEU A 345 -5.63 -0.27 -15.93
N CYS A 346 -4.51 0.08 -16.57
CA CYS A 346 -3.31 -0.72 -16.62
C CYS A 346 -2.57 -0.67 -15.30
N SER A 347 -1.88 -1.76 -14.94
CA SER A 347 -1.07 -1.77 -13.73
C SER A 347 0.05 -0.75 -13.83
N ALA A 348 0.15 0.15 -12.84
CA ALA A 348 1.37 0.90 -12.61
C ALA A 348 2.48 -0.09 -12.21
N LEU A 349 3.73 0.18 -12.60
CA LEU A 349 4.88 -0.69 -12.30
C LEU A 349 5.90 -0.03 -11.35
N ASP A 350 5.64 1.20 -10.91
CA ASP A 350 6.64 2.07 -10.30
C ASP A 350 6.49 2.24 -8.79
N GLY A 351 5.79 1.34 -8.08
CA GLY A 351 5.68 1.38 -6.61
C GLY A 351 4.60 2.31 -6.06
N ASP A 352 3.88 3.01 -6.94
CA ASP A 352 2.78 3.92 -6.60
C ASP A 352 1.42 3.21 -6.46
N GLU A 353 1.38 1.88 -6.61
CA GLU A 353 0.14 1.10 -6.60
C GLU A 353 -0.70 1.31 -5.34
N PRO A 354 -0.13 1.39 -4.11
CA PRO A 354 -0.93 1.65 -2.91
C PRO A 354 -1.61 3.02 -2.92
N PHE A 355 -0.94 4.05 -3.46
CA PHE A 355 -1.50 5.40 -3.54
C PHE A 355 -2.60 5.48 -4.60
N VAL A 356 -2.36 4.90 -5.78
CA VAL A 356 -3.37 4.82 -6.84
C VAL A 356 -4.60 4.07 -6.34
N ALA A 357 -4.40 2.94 -5.66
CA ALA A 357 -5.49 2.16 -5.11
C ALA A 357 -6.27 2.92 -4.01
N ASP A 358 -5.59 3.74 -3.20
CA ASP A 358 -6.23 4.60 -2.18
C ASP A 358 -7.10 5.69 -2.84
N VAL A 359 -6.58 6.37 -3.87
CA VAL A 359 -7.33 7.33 -4.68
C VAL A 359 -8.56 6.67 -5.32
N VAL A 360 -8.38 5.48 -5.91
CA VAL A 360 -9.48 4.71 -6.51
C VAL A 360 -10.55 4.36 -5.49
N CYS A 361 -10.18 3.82 -4.33
CA CYS A 361 -11.13 3.43 -3.30
C CYS A 361 -11.89 4.66 -2.76
N LYS A 362 -11.19 5.75 -2.43
CA LYS A 362 -11.83 7.00 -1.99
C LYS A 362 -12.84 7.51 -3.02
N GLN A 363 -12.47 7.48 -4.30
CA GLN A 363 -13.30 7.94 -5.39
C GLN A 363 -14.50 7.01 -5.66
N ALA A 364 -14.33 5.70 -5.54
CA ALA A 364 -15.38 4.70 -5.76
C ALA A 364 -16.46 4.70 -4.66
N PHE A 365 -16.08 5.04 -3.43
CA PHE A 365 -16.96 5.07 -2.25
C PHE A 365 -17.44 6.46 -1.86
N ASP A 366 -17.13 7.49 -2.65
CA ASP A 366 -17.63 8.85 -2.44
C ASP A 366 -17.28 9.39 -1.04
N TRP A 367 -16.01 9.27 -0.65
CA TRP A 367 -15.58 9.46 0.75
C TRP A 367 -14.63 10.64 0.98
N PRO A 368 -15.09 11.90 0.86
CA PRO A 368 -14.25 13.06 1.15
C PRO A 368 -14.17 13.45 2.64
N ASP A 369 -15.22 13.23 3.46
CA ASP A 369 -15.39 14.03 4.70
C ASP A 369 -15.72 13.25 5.99
N LYS A 370 -15.61 11.92 6.00
CA LYS A 370 -15.79 11.13 7.23
C LYS A 370 -14.45 10.65 7.76
N PRO A 371 -14.25 10.53 9.10
CA PRO A 371 -13.01 10.01 9.66
C PRO A 371 -12.66 8.72 8.93
N LYS A 372 -11.47 8.72 8.31
CA LYS A 372 -11.00 7.66 7.40
C LYS A 372 -11.31 6.31 8.04
N PRO A 373 -12.23 5.48 7.52
CA PRO A 373 -12.11 4.06 7.78
C PRO A 373 -10.73 3.69 7.23
N SER A 374 -9.91 3.01 8.02
CA SER A 374 -8.64 2.49 7.52
C SER A 374 -8.99 1.52 6.40
N PHE A 375 -8.76 1.93 5.16
CA PHE A 375 -8.91 1.01 4.05
C PHE A 375 -7.70 0.09 4.05
N TYR A 376 -7.94 -1.22 4.07
CA TYR A 376 -6.90 -2.12 3.58
C TYR A 376 -6.96 -2.04 2.06
N VAL A 377 -6.02 -1.27 1.53
CA VAL A 377 -5.87 -1.04 0.11
C VAL A 377 -4.72 -1.91 -0.36
N ASN A 378 -5.01 -2.86 -1.24
CA ASN A 378 -3.97 -3.63 -1.89
C ASN A 378 -4.10 -3.44 -3.41
N GLY A 379 -3.10 -2.79 -3.99
CA GLY A 379 -2.82 -2.82 -5.42
C GLY A 379 -1.56 -3.65 -5.58
N ASN A 380 -1.68 -4.89 -6.00
CA ASN A 380 -0.51 -5.73 -6.26
C ASN A 380 -0.48 -6.06 -7.76
N PRO A 381 0.54 -5.54 -8.49
CA PRO A 381 0.67 -5.72 -9.93
C PRO A 381 0.93 -7.19 -10.33
N LEU A 382 1.28 -8.04 -9.35
CA LEU A 382 1.69 -9.42 -9.53
C LEU A 382 0.68 -10.43 -8.96
N ILE A 383 -0.53 -10.02 -8.58
CA ILE A 383 -1.57 -10.99 -8.20
C ILE A 383 -1.88 -11.84 -9.44
N PRO A 384 -1.64 -13.16 -9.39
CA PRO A 384 -2.06 -14.08 -10.44
C PRO A 384 -3.59 -13.97 -10.58
N GLY A 385 -4.07 -13.60 -11.77
CA GLY A 385 -5.51 -13.40 -12.04
C GLY A 385 -5.88 -12.03 -12.62
N TRP A 386 -4.93 -11.12 -12.82
CA TRP A 386 -5.17 -9.85 -13.54
C TRP A 386 -4.40 -9.75 -14.86
N THR A 387 -3.88 -10.88 -15.33
CA THR A 387 -3.28 -11.02 -16.65
C THR A 387 -4.35 -10.88 -17.73
N ILE A 388 -4.10 -10.04 -18.73
CA ILE A 388 -5.00 -9.83 -19.85
C ILE A 388 -5.03 -11.12 -20.70
N PRO A 389 -6.20 -11.78 -20.84
CA PRO A 389 -6.31 -13.01 -21.61
C PRO A 389 -5.92 -12.78 -23.08
N THR A 390 -4.97 -13.55 -23.59
CA THR A 390 -4.56 -13.51 -25.00
C THR A 390 -5.33 -14.50 -25.87
N SER A 391 -5.94 -15.52 -25.26
CA SER A 391 -6.76 -16.51 -25.95
C SER A 391 -8.05 -15.90 -26.45
N GLN A 392 -8.57 -16.42 -27.56
CA GLN A 392 -9.91 -16.06 -28.02
C GLN A 392 -10.95 -16.35 -26.94
N VAL A 393 -11.82 -15.37 -26.70
CA VAL A 393 -12.91 -15.48 -25.74
C VAL A 393 -14.03 -16.33 -26.32
N THR A 394 -14.35 -17.44 -25.67
CA THR A 394 -15.38 -18.39 -26.10
C THR A 394 -16.65 -18.30 -25.28
N ASP A 395 -16.59 -17.88 -24.00
CA ASP A 395 -17.75 -17.62 -23.16
C ASP A 395 -18.14 -16.13 -23.17
N ARG A 396 -19.44 -15.83 -23.08
CA ARG A 396 -19.93 -14.44 -22.97
C ARG A 396 -19.59 -13.81 -21.61
N LYS A 397 -19.40 -14.63 -20.57
CA LYS A 397 -19.07 -14.21 -19.19
C LYS A 397 -17.59 -13.87 -19.02
N ASP A 398 -16.76 -14.27 -19.97
CA ASP A 398 -15.34 -13.99 -19.97
C ASP A 398 -15.05 -12.53 -20.33
N PHE A 399 -14.00 -12.00 -19.72
CA PHE A 399 -13.43 -10.72 -20.07
C PHE A 399 -12.88 -10.79 -21.49
N ASN A 400 -13.33 -9.85 -22.32
CA ASN A 400 -12.91 -9.75 -23.71
C ASN A 400 -12.18 -8.44 -23.96
N PRO A 401 -10.84 -8.45 -24.11
CA PRO A 401 -10.06 -7.24 -24.33
C PRO A 401 -10.45 -6.53 -25.63
N ALA A 402 -10.94 -7.26 -26.66
CA ALA A 402 -11.35 -6.67 -27.93
C ALA A 402 -12.64 -5.83 -27.86
N LYS A 403 -13.37 -5.85 -26.72
CA LYS A 403 -14.52 -4.95 -26.49
C LYS A 403 -14.10 -3.53 -26.13
N TYR A 404 -12.85 -3.33 -25.72
CA TYR A 404 -12.34 -2.03 -25.30
C TYR A 404 -11.62 -1.35 -26.44
N THR A 405 -11.99 -0.10 -26.70
CA THR A 405 -11.34 0.76 -27.70
C THR A 405 -10.23 1.61 -27.09
N GLY A 406 -10.12 1.64 -25.76
CA GLY A 406 -9.13 2.39 -25.01
C GLY A 406 -8.68 1.64 -23.75
N TRP A 407 -7.42 1.83 -23.39
CA TRP A 407 -6.77 1.33 -22.18
C TRP A 407 -6.04 2.50 -21.51
N ALA A 408 -6.18 2.64 -20.20
CA ALA A 408 -5.68 3.81 -19.48
C ALA A 408 -4.43 3.43 -18.67
N THR A 409 -3.36 4.20 -18.78
CA THR A 409 -2.14 4.04 -18.00
C THR A 409 -1.83 5.35 -17.30
N ILE A 410 -1.53 5.31 -16.01
CA ILE A 410 -1.04 6.48 -15.27
C ILE A 410 0.43 6.66 -15.62
N VAL A 411 0.79 7.81 -16.17
CA VAL A 411 2.16 8.12 -16.63
C VAL A 411 2.81 9.26 -15.84
N GLY A 412 2.07 9.85 -14.90
CA GLY A 412 2.53 10.99 -14.10
C GLY A 412 1.44 11.57 -13.20
N GLY A 413 1.71 12.76 -12.68
CA GLY A 413 0.91 13.42 -11.65
C GLY A 413 1.42 13.14 -10.23
N ASP A 414 0.91 13.91 -9.26
CA ASP A 414 1.23 13.72 -7.84
C ASP A 414 0.15 12.86 -7.17
N VAL A 415 0.41 11.55 -7.11
CA VAL A 415 -0.49 10.57 -6.48
C VAL A 415 -0.75 10.83 -5.00
N THR A 416 0.10 11.64 -4.33
CA THR A 416 -0.07 11.95 -2.91
C THR A 416 -1.08 13.06 -2.65
N THR A 417 -1.31 13.92 -3.65
CA THR A 417 -2.23 15.06 -3.54
C THR A 417 -3.48 14.92 -4.41
N ALA A 418 -3.48 14.01 -5.38
CA ALA A 418 -4.63 13.73 -6.22
C ALA A 418 -5.85 13.28 -5.40
N LEU A 419 -6.98 13.97 -5.60
CA LEU A 419 -8.27 13.63 -5.00
C LEU A 419 -9.08 12.67 -5.88
N SER A 420 -8.70 12.53 -7.14
CA SER A 420 -9.34 11.67 -8.13
C SER A 420 -8.33 11.13 -9.14
N LEU A 421 -8.63 9.99 -9.78
CA LEU A 421 -7.77 9.47 -10.85
C LEU A 421 -7.61 10.47 -12.01
N GLN A 422 -8.62 11.30 -12.27
CA GLN A 422 -8.61 12.26 -13.39
C GLN A 422 -7.66 13.45 -13.16
N GLU A 423 -7.14 13.63 -11.95
CA GLU A 423 -6.09 14.61 -11.65
C GLU A 423 -4.68 14.10 -11.95
N LEU A 424 -4.55 12.79 -12.22
CA LEU A 424 -3.29 12.19 -12.63
C LEU A 424 -3.11 12.29 -14.14
N ASP A 425 -1.85 12.24 -14.59
CA ASP A 425 -1.55 12.21 -16.01
C ASP A 425 -1.88 10.80 -16.53
N ILE A 426 -3.01 10.67 -17.25
CA ILE A 426 -3.46 9.41 -17.84
C ILE A 426 -3.18 9.41 -19.34
N GLN A 427 -2.42 8.42 -19.80
CA GLN A 427 -2.25 8.10 -21.21
C GLN A 427 -3.28 7.04 -21.64
N VAL A 428 -3.89 7.22 -22.81
CA VAL A 428 -4.84 6.25 -23.38
C VAL A 428 -4.25 5.60 -24.63
N THR A 429 -4.26 4.27 -24.68
CA THR A 429 -3.80 3.47 -25.82
C THR A 429 -4.94 2.65 -26.44
N THR A 430 -4.84 2.33 -27.73
CA THR A 430 -5.80 1.44 -28.41
C THR A 430 -5.46 -0.04 -28.26
N THR A 431 -4.25 -0.33 -27.79
CA THR A 431 -3.76 -1.69 -27.50
C THR A 431 -3.87 -1.97 -26.01
N PRO A 432 -4.09 -3.24 -25.61
CA PRO A 432 -4.02 -3.66 -24.22
C PRO A 432 -2.72 -3.25 -23.54
N CYS A 433 -2.73 -3.21 -22.21
CA CYS A 433 -1.60 -2.80 -21.38
C CYS A 433 -0.31 -3.51 -21.78
N ASP A 434 0.77 -2.75 -22.01
CA ASP A 434 2.06 -3.30 -22.43
C ASP A 434 2.65 -4.28 -21.40
N SER A 435 2.30 -4.12 -20.12
CA SER A 435 2.67 -5.04 -19.03
C SER A 435 1.97 -6.39 -19.14
N GLY A 436 0.88 -6.49 -19.90
CA GLY A 436 0.00 -7.65 -19.91
C GLY A 436 -0.90 -7.76 -18.67
N HIS A 437 -0.89 -6.75 -17.78
CA HIS A 437 -1.61 -6.78 -16.50
C HIS A 437 -2.53 -5.57 -16.33
N MET A 438 -3.75 -5.82 -15.86
CA MET A 438 -4.69 -4.79 -15.43
C MET A 438 -4.51 -4.47 -13.95
N PHE A 439 -4.90 -3.26 -13.56
CA PHE A 439 -4.92 -2.83 -12.17
C PHE A 439 -6.17 -3.37 -11.47
N GLY A 440 -5.96 -4.27 -10.52
CA GLY A 440 -6.97 -4.76 -9.59
C GLY A 440 -6.85 -4.05 -8.24
N VAL A 441 -7.99 -3.74 -7.62
CA VAL A 441 -8.02 -3.10 -6.30
C VAL A 441 -8.96 -3.81 -5.34
N SER A 442 -8.50 -4.08 -4.13
CA SER A 442 -9.37 -4.45 -3.01
C SER A 442 -9.57 -3.23 -2.12
N CYS A 443 -10.83 -2.83 -1.93
CA CYS A 443 -11.20 -1.69 -1.11
C CYS A 443 -11.89 -2.17 0.17
N GLN A 444 -11.14 -2.57 1.19
CA GLN A 444 -11.72 -3.07 2.44
C GLN A 444 -11.91 -1.98 3.48
N ILE A 445 -13.16 -1.69 3.86
CA ILE A 445 -13.50 -0.90 5.03
C ILE A 445 -13.15 -1.72 6.28
N ALA A 446 -12.12 -1.34 7.02
CA ALA A 446 -11.93 -1.85 8.37
C ALA A 446 -13.12 -1.39 9.22
N MET A 447 -13.89 -2.36 9.71
CA MET A 447 -15.02 -2.13 10.62
C MET A 447 -14.55 -2.06 12.07
#